data_AF-A0A2G5LF25-F1
#
_entry.id   AF-A0A2G5LF25-F1
#
_cell.length_a   1.000
_cell.length_b   1.000
_cell.length_c   1.000
_cell.angle_alpha   90.00
_cell.angle_beta   90.00
_cell.angle_gamma   90.00
#
_symmetry.space_group_name_H-M   'P 1'
#
loop_
_entity.id
_entity.type
_entity.pdbx_description
1 polymer ?
#
loop_
_entity_poly.entity_id
_entity_poly.type
_entity_poly.pdbx_seq_one_letter_code
_entity_poly.pdbx_strand_id
1 'polypeptide(L)'
;MQSILRFRTITFGLMLFASQPRADSLVSEEQLLLPIQVDSHIEKIEALIVRPVKEGKYPIALIVNGSAATSPSAAHADWLAHIAHDFAHRGWLAASIVWPGYGLSTGNFMNEGGTCTNPNVARFLDAHGRELGAALAAVRERPDVDPSLAVGVGISIGGASMLDLAAQPSHPLTAVVNISGGVYHYTNVGSADSNCSLYQTDLVRNLTKFGKGNPTPTLWIYAENDPFFSPDLVGRMIAGYRSAGGNAELALLPPFGRDGHSLYKQEANTLLKPHIEDFLRSNRLPAMDDSALMLLLSKLAPEDRASAEAYLQSVTEKAMAMSKESSSIYWYYGARSLKTARKQALSNCRKATGKPCQLVAQNMELIDGWQDVVSPSEK
;
A
#
# COMPACT_ATOMS: atom_id res chain seq x y z
N MET A 1 69.25 -32.80 -33.23
CA MET A 1 68.01 -32.88 -32.43
C MET A 1 67.57 -31.45 -32.10
N GLN A 2 66.51 -30.98 -32.77
CA GLN A 2 65.99 -29.62 -32.66
C GLN A 2 65.26 -29.42 -31.32
N SER A 3 65.59 -28.37 -30.58
CA SER A 3 64.90 -27.95 -29.36
C SER A 3 63.77 -26.98 -29.73
N ILE A 4 62.53 -27.40 -29.49
CA ILE A 4 61.31 -26.62 -29.76
C ILE A 4 61.06 -25.68 -28.57
N LEU A 5 61.22 -24.37 -28.81
CA LEU A 5 60.87 -23.31 -27.87
C LEU A 5 59.34 -23.10 -27.90
N ARG A 6 58.63 -23.46 -26.83
CA ARG A 6 57.19 -23.19 -26.68
C ARG A 6 56.97 -21.78 -26.13
N PHE A 7 56.54 -20.85 -26.99
CA PHE A 7 55.98 -19.57 -26.56
C PHE A 7 54.61 -19.79 -25.89
N ARG A 8 54.48 -19.40 -24.62
CA ARG A 8 53.19 -19.30 -23.93
C ARG A 8 52.65 -17.88 -24.12
N THR A 9 51.64 -17.74 -24.96
CA THR A 9 50.87 -16.49 -25.09
C THR A 9 50.00 -16.31 -23.85
N ILE A 10 50.27 -15.26 -23.06
CA ILE A 10 49.44 -14.86 -21.92
C ILE A 10 48.36 -13.93 -22.48
N THR A 11 47.13 -14.43 -22.56
CA THR A 11 45.96 -13.62 -22.96
C THR A 11 45.50 -12.80 -21.76
N PHE A 12 45.70 -11.48 -21.81
CA PHE A 12 45.16 -10.54 -20.83
C PHE A 12 43.65 -10.40 -21.07
N GLY A 13 42.83 -10.99 -20.20
CA GLY A 13 41.37 -10.84 -20.25
C GLY A 13 40.97 -9.45 -19.79
N LEU A 14 40.53 -8.60 -20.72
CA LEU A 14 39.90 -7.32 -20.43
C LEU A 14 38.55 -7.60 -19.73
N MET A 15 38.48 -7.46 -18.40
CA MET A 15 37.21 -7.42 -17.69
C MET A 15 36.51 -6.10 -18.06
N LEU A 16 35.57 -6.18 -19.01
CA LEU A 16 34.57 -5.15 -19.23
C LEU A 16 33.67 -5.13 -17.98
N PHE A 17 33.88 -4.15 -17.10
CA PHE A 17 32.87 -3.77 -16.13
C PHE A 17 31.67 -3.23 -16.91
N ALA A 18 30.68 -4.09 -17.12
CA ALA A 18 29.36 -3.62 -17.52
C ALA A 18 28.83 -2.77 -16.36
N SER A 19 28.93 -1.45 -16.50
CA SER A 19 28.17 -0.52 -15.68
C SER A 19 26.70 -0.89 -15.84
N GLN A 20 26.13 -1.53 -14.81
CA GLN A 20 24.68 -1.73 -14.76
C GLN A 20 24.05 -0.34 -14.92
N PRO A 21 23.05 -0.16 -15.82
CA PRO A 21 22.32 1.09 -15.87
C PRO A 21 21.83 1.39 -14.45
N ARG A 22 22.03 2.64 -13.99
CA ARG A 22 21.44 3.15 -12.74
C ARG A 22 20.02 2.62 -12.67
N ALA A 23 19.67 1.94 -11.58
CA ALA A 23 18.34 1.39 -11.39
C ALA A 23 17.31 2.49 -11.73
N ASP A 24 16.53 2.25 -12.78
CA ASP A 24 15.55 3.21 -13.33
C ASP A 24 14.34 3.40 -12.38
N SER A 25 14.37 2.72 -11.23
CA SER A 25 13.35 2.65 -10.19
C SER A 25 13.94 3.06 -8.84
N LEU A 26 13.20 3.85 -8.07
CA LEU A 26 13.56 4.25 -6.70
C LEU A 26 13.24 3.16 -5.66
N VAL A 27 12.43 2.18 -6.06
CA VAL A 27 12.06 1.01 -5.25
C VAL A 27 12.32 -0.30 -6.00
N SER A 28 12.56 -1.37 -5.27
CA SER A 28 12.68 -2.73 -5.79
C SER A 28 11.52 -3.60 -5.33
N GLU A 29 10.99 -4.43 -6.22
CA GLU A 29 10.02 -5.48 -5.93
C GLU A 29 10.73 -6.85 -5.76
N GLU A 30 10.32 -7.63 -4.77
CA GLU A 30 10.71 -9.02 -4.55
C GLU A 30 9.45 -9.85 -4.27
N GLN A 31 9.12 -10.78 -5.16
CA GLN A 31 8.05 -11.76 -4.93
C GLN A 31 8.62 -13.02 -4.30
N LEU A 32 8.02 -13.49 -3.21
CA LEU A 32 8.44 -14.71 -2.54
C LEU A 32 7.28 -15.43 -1.85
N LEU A 33 7.53 -16.68 -1.46
CA LEU A 33 6.68 -17.42 -0.54
C LEU A 33 7.29 -17.29 0.86
N LEU A 34 6.68 -16.45 1.70
CA LEU A 34 7.12 -16.16 3.06
C LEU A 34 6.70 -17.31 4.00
N PRO A 35 7.65 -18.04 4.61
CA PRO A 35 7.30 -19.04 5.61
C PRO A 35 6.83 -18.36 6.89
N ILE A 36 5.65 -18.73 7.38
CA ILE A 36 5.07 -18.25 8.64
C ILE A 36 4.77 -19.44 9.54
N GLN A 37 5.07 -19.29 10.83
CA GLN A 37 4.75 -20.29 11.85
C GLN A 37 3.42 -19.93 12.50
N VAL A 38 2.35 -20.67 12.18
CA VAL A 38 1.03 -20.52 12.79
C VAL A 38 0.77 -21.72 13.68
N ASP A 39 0.75 -21.49 15.00
CA ASP A 39 0.68 -22.55 16.00
C ASP A 39 1.76 -23.62 15.75
N SER A 40 1.39 -24.88 15.49
CA SER A 40 2.32 -25.98 15.21
C SER A 40 2.65 -26.17 13.73
N HIS A 41 2.10 -25.37 12.82
CA HIS A 41 2.22 -25.55 11.37
C HIS A 41 3.07 -24.44 10.75
N ILE A 42 3.81 -24.79 9.69
CA ILE A 42 4.48 -23.83 8.83
C ILE A 42 3.66 -23.71 7.55
N GLU A 43 3.09 -22.53 7.33
CA GLU A 43 2.49 -22.17 6.06
C GLU A 43 3.46 -21.30 5.26
N LYS A 44 3.35 -21.32 3.94
CA LYS A 44 4.08 -20.43 3.04
C LYS A 44 3.08 -19.51 2.38
N ILE A 45 3.07 -18.24 2.73
CA ILE A 45 2.15 -17.26 2.18
C ILE A 45 2.81 -16.46 1.05
N GLU A 46 2.07 -16.20 -0.01
CA GLU A 46 2.54 -15.34 -1.11
C GLU A 46 2.71 -13.91 -0.60
N ALA A 47 3.87 -13.33 -0.90
CA ALA A 47 4.24 -11.99 -0.51
C ALA A 47 4.92 -11.24 -1.66
N LEU A 48 4.60 -9.95 -1.77
CA LEU A 48 5.33 -8.95 -2.54
C LEU A 48 5.98 -7.99 -1.56
N ILE A 49 7.32 -8.00 -1.52
CA ILE A 49 8.10 -7.03 -0.78
C ILE A 49 8.48 -5.89 -1.71
N VAL A 50 8.14 -4.66 -1.33
CA VAL A 50 8.55 -3.44 -2.03
C VAL A 50 9.36 -2.60 -1.04
N ARG A 51 10.57 -2.21 -1.43
CA ARG A 51 11.44 -1.39 -0.56
C ARG A 51 12.26 -0.39 -1.36
N PRO A 52 12.76 0.69 -0.75
CA PRO A 52 13.71 1.58 -1.40
C PRO A 52 14.95 0.81 -1.91
N VAL A 53 15.47 1.25 -3.07
CA VAL A 53 16.71 0.67 -3.64
C VAL A 53 17.96 1.06 -2.87
N LYS A 54 17.92 2.20 -2.16
CA LYS A 54 19.01 2.66 -1.32
C LYS A 54 19.29 1.61 -0.25
N GLU A 55 20.56 1.36 0.06
CA GLU A 55 20.90 0.46 1.16
C GLU A 55 20.47 1.06 2.49
N GLY A 56 19.90 0.22 3.35
CA GLY A 56 19.40 0.62 4.66
C GLY A 56 18.57 -0.48 5.31
N LYS A 57 18.22 -0.24 6.57
CA LYS A 57 17.20 -1.00 7.29
C LYS A 57 15.95 -0.14 7.37
N TYR A 58 14.80 -0.72 7.04
CA TYR A 58 13.56 0.02 6.92
C TYR A 58 12.50 -0.49 7.90
N PRO A 59 11.67 0.39 8.46
CA PRO A 59 10.51 -0.02 9.24
C PRO A 59 9.50 -0.76 8.36
N ILE A 60 8.61 -1.54 8.97
CA ILE A 60 7.71 -2.44 8.25
C ILE A 60 6.37 -1.75 7.96
N ALA A 61 5.88 -1.85 6.72
CA ALA A 61 4.47 -1.68 6.41
C ALA A 61 3.90 -3.05 6.01
N LEU A 62 3.19 -3.72 6.92
CA LEU A 62 2.55 -5.01 6.65
C LEU A 62 1.16 -4.75 6.06
N ILE A 63 0.99 -5.12 4.79
CA ILE A 63 -0.21 -4.83 4.01
C ILE A 63 -0.92 -6.16 3.73
N VAL A 64 -2.22 -6.25 4.02
CA VAL A 64 -3.00 -7.47 3.74
C VAL A 64 -4.32 -7.15 3.03
N ASN A 65 -4.67 -8.03 2.09
CA ASN A 65 -5.89 -7.93 1.31
C ASN A 65 -7.16 -8.29 2.08
N GLY A 66 -8.31 -7.93 1.51
CA GLY A 66 -9.61 -8.39 1.97
C GLY A 66 -9.92 -9.81 1.50
N SER A 67 -11.20 -10.22 1.56
CA SER A 67 -11.62 -11.51 1.00
C SER A 67 -11.52 -11.53 -0.52
N ALA A 68 -11.03 -12.60 -1.11
CA ALA A 68 -10.88 -12.77 -2.57
C ALA A 68 -12.17 -13.14 -3.31
N ALA A 69 -13.33 -12.88 -2.70
CA ALA A 69 -14.64 -13.28 -3.21
C ALA A 69 -14.64 -14.73 -3.73
N THR A 70 -14.99 -14.96 -5.01
CA THR A 70 -15.24 -16.30 -5.58
C THR A 70 -14.00 -17.06 -6.01
N SER A 71 -12.81 -16.44 -6.02
CA SER A 71 -11.58 -17.07 -6.52
C SER A 71 -10.36 -16.73 -5.66
N PRO A 72 -10.20 -17.38 -4.48
CA PRO A 72 -9.02 -17.25 -3.63
C PRO A 72 -7.68 -17.39 -4.37
N SER A 73 -7.59 -18.30 -5.33
CA SER A 73 -6.39 -18.53 -6.14
C SER A 73 -6.02 -17.36 -7.06
N ALA A 74 -6.93 -16.41 -7.30
CA ALA A 74 -6.68 -15.22 -8.13
C ALA A 74 -6.24 -14.00 -7.30
N ALA A 75 -6.30 -14.08 -5.96
CA ALA A 75 -5.81 -13.03 -5.09
C ALA A 75 -4.31 -13.21 -4.84
N HIS A 76 -3.52 -12.59 -5.71
CA HIS A 76 -2.06 -12.54 -5.60
C HIS A 76 -1.60 -11.36 -4.74
N ALA A 77 -0.40 -11.49 -4.17
CA ALA A 77 0.17 -10.48 -3.27
C ALA A 77 0.45 -9.14 -3.96
N ASP A 78 0.55 -9.16 -5.28
CA ASP A 78 0.76 -7.98 -6.09
C ASP A 78 -0.52 -7.15 -6.34
N TRP A 79 -1.71 -7.64 -5.94
CA TRP A 79 -2.97 -6.91 -6.08
C TRP A 79 -2.97 -5.53 -5.39
N LEU A 80 -2.28 -5.41 -4.25
CA LEU A 80 -2.14 -4.15 -3.50
C LEU A 80 -0.78 -3.47 -3.70
N ALA A 81 -0.09 -3.78 -4.79
CA ALA A 81 1.25 -3.26 -5.01
C ALA A 81 1.33 -1.75 -5.10
N HIS A 82 0.30 -1.05 -5.58
CA HIS A 82 0.32 0.42 -5.56
C HIS A 82 0.38 0.96 -4.13
N ILE A 83 -0.29 0.33 -3.17
CA ILE A 83 -0.18 0.68 -1.74
C ILE A 83 1.23 0.37 -1.24
N ALA A 84 1.78 -0.79 -1.61
CA ALA A 84 3.14 -1.17 -1.21
C ALA A 84 4.22 -0.23 -1.77
N HIS A 85 4.12 0.14 -3.05
CA HIS A 85 4.97 1.16 -3.67
C HIS A 85 4.84 2.49 -2.94
N ASP A 86 3.61 2.92 -2.67
CA ASP A 86 3.36 4.16 -1.96
C ASP A 86 4.07 4.16 -0.59
N PHE A 87 3.93 3.12 0.22
CA PHE A 87 4.67 3.02 1.48
C PHE A 87 6.19 2.94 1.27
N ALA A 88 6.67 2.21 0.26
CA ALA A 88 8.10 2.16 -0.04
C ALA A 88 8.69 3.56 -0.35
N HIS A 89 7.97 4.41 -1.11
CA HIS A 89 8.38 5.79 -1.37
C HIS A 89 8.34 6.71 -0.13
N ARG A 90 7.65 6.30 0.94
CA ARG A 90 7.69 6.96 2.26
C ARG A 90 8.86 6.48 3.15
N GLY A 91 9.66 5.52 2.66
CA GLY A 91 10.80 4.97 3.39
C GLY A 91 10.48 3.72 4.22
N TRP A 92 9.49 2.92 3.82
CA TRP A 92 9.16 1.66 4.47
C TRP A 92 9.64 0.45 3.65
N LEU A 93 9.88 -0.68 4.31
CA LEU A 93 9.80 -1.99 3.65
C LEU A 93 8.33 -2.42 3.71
N ALA A 94 7.66 -2.34 2.58
CA ALA A 94 6.26 -2.70 2.45
C ALA A 94 6.14 -4.17 2.07
N ALA A 95 5.55 -4.97 2.96
CA ALA A 95 5.25 -6.38 2.74
C ALA A 95 3.76 -6.53 2.45
N SER A 96 3.38 -6.59 1.18
CA SER A 96 2.04 -6.96 0.75
C SER A 96 1.92 -8.48 0.79
N ILE A 97 1.01 -9.00 1.60
CA ILE A 97 0.79 -10.43 1.78
C ILE A 97 -0.66 -10.80 1.47
N VAL A 98 -0.88 -12.09 1.20
CA VAL A 98 -2.22 -12.67 1.15
C VAL A 98 -2.39 -13.78 2.17
N TRP A 99 -3.64 -14.14 2.46
CA TRP A 99 -3.99 -15.16 3.43
C TRP A 99 -3.51 -16.57 3.03
N PRO A 100 -3.32 -17.49 3.99
CA PRO A 100 -3.23 -18.91 3.68
C PRO A 100 -4.36 -19.37 2.74
N GLY A 101 -4.02 -20.21 1.77
CA GLY A 101 -4.92 -20.66 0.71
C GLY A 101 -5.29 -19.64 -0.37
N TYR A 102 -4.75 -18.41 -0.33
CA TYR A 102 -4.92 -17.41 -1.40
C TYR A 102 -3.71 -17.39 -2.32
N GLY A 103 -3.93 -17.07 -3.60
CA GLY A 103 -2.88 -16.98 -4.61
C GLY A 103 -2.07 -18.29 -4.66
N LEU A 104 -0.76 -18.17 -4.48
CA LEU A 104 0.20 -19.28 -4.41
C LEU A 104 0.48 -19.79 -2.99
N SER A 105 -0.25 -19.29 -1.99
CA SER A 105 -0.06 -19.65 -0.59
C SER A 105 -0.48 -21.09 -0.30
N THR A 106 0.22 -21.76 0.61
CA THR A 106 -0.21 -23.04 1.16
C THR A 106 -1.33 -22.86 2.20
N GLY A 107 -1.87 -23.97 2.70
CA GLY A 107 -2.88 -23.96 3.75
C GLY A 107 -4.28 -23.68 3.22
N ASN A 108 -5.18 -23.29 4.12
CA ASN A 108 -6.56 -22.97 3.80
C ASN A 108 -6.97 -21.66 4.46
N PHE A 109 -7.82 -20.91 3.77
CA PHE A 109 -8.40 -19.70 4.34
C PHE A 109 -9.42 -20.04 5.44
N MET A 110 -9.20 -19.51 6.64
CA MET A 110 -10.07 -19.76 7.81
C MET A 110 -11.39 -19.00 7.73
N ASN A 111 -12.40 -19.60 7.10
CA ASN A 111 -13.71 -18.97 6.89
C ASN A 111 -14.78 -19.37 7.93
N GLU A 112 -14.48 -19.25 9.22
CA GLU A 112 -15.35 -19.75 10.31
C GLU A 112 -15.92 -18.64 11.21
N GLY A 113 -16.55 -17.63 10.60
CA GLY A 113 -17.17 -16.51 11.30
C GLY A 113 -18.57 -16.76 11.88
N GLY A 114 -19.09 -17.99 11.80
CA GLY A 114 -20.45 -18.34 12.22
C GLY A 114 -21.53 -17.90 11.23
N THR A 115 -22.78 -17.87 11.66
CA THR A 115 -23.95 -17.52 10.83
C THR A 115 -24.64 -16.25 11.32
N CYS A 116 -25.62 -15.73 10.57
CA CYS A 116 -26.40 -14.57 11.00
C CYS A 116 -27.20 -14.78 12.29
N THR A 117 -27.53 -16.03 12.65
CA THR A 117 -28.27 -16.36 13.89
C THR A 117 -27.36 -16.85 15.02
N ASN A 118 -26.14 -17.29 14.69
CA ASN A 118 -25.13 -17.73 15.65
C ASN A 118 -23.74 -17.26 15.20
N PRO A 119 -23.45 -15.95 15.34
CA PRO A 119 -22.19 -15.39 14.88
C PRO A 119 -21.02 -15.82 15.77
N ASN A 120 -19.84 -15.94 15.16
CA ASN A 120 -18.58 -16.22 15.85
C ASN A 120 -17.46 -15.39 15.23
N VAL A 121 -17.60 -14.06 15.27
CA VAL A 121 -16.63 -13.13 14.69
C VAL A 121 -15.28 -13.21 15.41
N ALA A 122 -15.29 -13.56 16.70
CA ALA A 122 -14.08 -13.75 17.50
C ALA A 122 -13.19 -14.86 16.92
N ARG A 123 -13.72 -16.07 16.67
CA ARG A 123 -12.94 -17.18 16.11
C ARG A 123 -12.29 -16.81 14.78
N PHE A 124 -13.02 -16.11 13.93
CA PHE A 124 -12.52 -15.64 12.62
C PHE A 124 -11.36 -14.65 12.78
N LEU A 125 -11.56 -13.59 13.58
CA LEU A 125 -10.54 -12.56 13.76
C LEU A 125 -9.32 -13.06 14.54
N ASP A 126 -9.52 -13.90 15.56
CA ASP A 126 -8.41 -14.48 16.34
C ASP A 126 -7.50 -15.33 15.44
N ALA A 127 -8.07 -16.10 14.49
CA ALA A 127 -7.29 -16.91 13.56
C ALA A 127 -6.44 -16.02 12.64
N HIS A 128 -7.05 -15.02 12.02
CA HIS A 128 -6.35 -14.11 11.11
C HIS A 128 -5.35 -13.20 11.84
N GLY A 129 -5.63 -12.79 13.07
CA GLY A 129 -4.67 -12.07 13.91
C GLY A 129 -3.42 -12.89 14.23
N ARG A 130 -3.55 -14.21 14.46
CA ARG A 130 -2.40 -15.10 14.61
C ARG A 130 -1.60 -15.24 13.32
N GLU A 131 -2.27 -15.37 12.18
CA GLU A 131 -1.61 -15.42 10.86
C GLU A 131 -0.82 -14.13 10.58
N LEU A 132 -1.41 -12.96 10.84
CA LEU A 132 -0.75 -11.67 10.68
C LEU A 132 0.42 -11.49 11.66
N GLY A 133 0.27 -11.95 12.91
CA GLY A 133 1.36 -11.95 13.89
C GLY A 133 2.54 -12.82 13.44
N ALA A 134 2.27 -13.99 12.88
CA ALA A 134 3.28 -14.88 12.31
C ALA A 134 3.95 -14.28 11.08
N ALA A 135 3.20 -13.63 10.19
CA ALA A 135 3.74 -12.91 9.04
C ALA A 135 4.65 -11.76 9.47
N LEU A 136 4.21 -10.94 10.44
CA LEU A 136 5.01 -9.84 10.97
C LEU A 136 6.31 -10.36 11.59
N ALA A 137 6.25 -11.45 12.36
CA ALA A 137 7.44 -12.08 12.93
C ALA A 137 8.41 -12.54 11.84
N ALA A 138 7.92 -13.20 10.79
CA ALA A 138 8.76 -13.64 9.67
C ALA A 138 9.40 -12.47 8.91
N VAL A 139 8.67 -11.35 8.71
CA VAL A 139 9.23 -10.15 8.06
C VAL A 139 10.30 -9.50 8.95
N ARG A 140 10.13 -9.47 10.27
CA ARG A 140 11.11 -8.91 11.22
C ARG A 140 12.48 -9.58 11.18
N GLU A 141 12.56 -10.84 10.78
CA GLU A 141 13.81 -11.59 10.67
C GLU A 141 14.65 -11.22 9.43
N ARG A 142 14.11 -10.40 8.52
CA ARG A 142 14.85 -10.00 7.32
C ARG A 142 16.03 -9.07 7.65
N PRO A 143 17.17 -9.20 6.95
CA PRO A 143 18.36 -8.39 7.22
C PRO A 143 18.22 -6.91 6.86
N ASP A 144 17.29 -6.57 5.96
CA ASP A 144 16.98 -5.22 5.48
C ASP A 144 15.84 -4.53 6.28
N VAL A 145 15.43 -5.12 7.41
CA VAL A 145 14.37 -4.59 8.27
C VAL A 145 14.93 -3.96 9.54
N ASP A 146 14.37 -2.80 9.90
CA ASP A 146 14.38 -2.27 11.27
C ASP A 146 13.08 -2.72 11.95
N PRO A 147 13.15 -3.64 12.93
CA PRO A 147 11.95 -4.22 13.53
C PRO A 147 11.27 -3.30 14.54
N SER A 148 11.84 -2.12 14.84
CA SER A 148 11.37 -1.21 15.89
C SER A 148 10.03 -0.56 15.59
N LEU A 149 9.68 -0.39 14.31
CA LEU A 149 8.42 0.21 13.88
C LEU A 149 7.71 -0.70 12.87
N ALA A 150 6.41 -0.87 13.07
CA ALA A 150 5.56 -1.62 12.15
C ALA A 150 4.19 -0.96 12.01
N VAL A 151 3.78 -0.63 10.79
CA VAL A 151 2.41 -0.20 10.49
C VAL A 151 1.65 -1.35 9.86
N GLY A 152 0.48 -1.65 10.40
CA GLY A 152 -0.47 -2.57 9.77
C GLY A 152 -1.39 -1.81 8.83
N VAL A 153 -1.55 -2.29 7.60
CA VAL A 153 -2.48 -1.73 6.62
C VAL A 153 -3.39 -2.86 6.14
N GLY A 154 -4.69 -2.71 6.34
CA GLY A 154 -5.62 -3.79 6.05
C GLY A 154 -6.85 -3.30 5.31
N ILE A 155 -7.30 -4.10 4.35
CA ILE A 155 -8.54 -3.86 3.61
C ILE A 155 -9.60 -4.86 4.08
N SER A 156 -10.84 -4.42 4.36
CA SER A 156 -11.94 -5.33 4.68
C SER A 156 -11.62 -6.25 5.88
N ILE A 157 -11.70 -7.57 5.73
CA ILE A 157 -11.27 -8.52 6.77
C ILE A 157 -9.84 -8.25 7.26
N GLY A 158 -8.95 -7.77 6.38
CA GLY A 158 -7.59 -7.37 6.71
C GLY A 158 -7.55 -6.18 7.64
N GLY A 159 -8.41 -5.19 7.44
CA GLY A 159 -8.52 -4.01 8.30
C GLY A 159 -8.95 -4.39 9.72
N ALA A 160 -9.98 -5.24 9.84
CA ALA A 160 -10.43 -5.74 11.14
C ALA A 160 -9.38 -6.64 11.83
N SER A 161 -8.66 -7.47 11.06
CA SER A 161 -7.63 -8.36 11.60
C SER A 161 -6.37 -7.62 12.04
N MET A 162 -6.03 -6.49 11.40
CA MET A 162 -4.95 -5.61 11.88
C MET A 162 -5.29 -4.94 13.22
N LEU A 163 -6.58 -4.64 13.47
CA LEU A 163 -7.03 -4.14 14.77
C LEU A 163 -6.91 -5.22 15.86
N ASP A 164 -7.19 -6.48 15.54
CA ASP A 164 -6.91 -7.61 16.44
C ASP A 164 -5.41 -7.71 16.77
N LEU A 165 -4.58 -7.75 15.72
CA LEU A 165 -3.12 -7.84 15.88
C LEU A 165 -2.59 -6.71 16.77
N ALA A 166 -3.04 -5.46 16.57
CA ALA A 166 -2.65 -4.33 17.41
C ALA A 166 -3.09 -4.46 18.87
N ALA A 167 -4.20 -5.17 19.14
CA ALA A 167 -4.74 -5.38 20.47
C ALA A 167 -4.07 -6.52 21.26
N GLN A 168 -3.20 -7.31 20.62
CA GLN A 168 -2.47 -8.38 21.30
C GLN A 168 -1.53 -7.84 22.40
N PRO A 169 -1.22 -8.61 23.46
CA PRO A 169 -0.53 -8.12 24.66
C PRO A 169 0.84 -7.43 24.46
N SER A 170 1.51 -7.66 23.33
CA SER A 170 2.78 -7.01 23.01
C SER A 170 2.64 -5.72 22.19
N HIS A 171 1.43 -5.34 21.81
CA HIS A 171 1.13 -4.25 20.86
C HIS A 171 2.10 -4.24 19.67
N PRO A 172 2.11 -5.31 18.87
CA PRO A 172 3.18 -5.57 17.90
C PRO A 172 3.21 -4.55 16.75
N LEU A 173 2.19 -3.69 16.63
CA LEU A 173 2.11 -2.62 15.63
C LEU A 173 2.25 -1.26 16.30
N THR A 174 3.00 -0.37 15.66
CA THR A 174 3.13 1.03 16.04
C THR A 174 1.90 1.85 15.65
N ALA A 175 1.25 1.51 14.55
CA ALA A 175 -0.02 2.11 14.13
C ALA A 175 -0.78 1.19 13.16
N VAL A 176 -2.07 1.46 12.96
CA VAL A 176 -2.93 0.74 12.01
C VAL A 176 -3.63 1.70 11.04
N VAL A 177 -3.61 1.39 9.75
CA VAL A 177 -4.48 1.98 8.73
C VAL A 177 -5.52 0.93 8.32
N ASN A 178 -6.74 1.11 8.79
CA ASN A 178 -7.89 0.26 8.56
C ASN A 178 -8.77 0.87 7.44
N ILE A 179 -8.81 0.23 6.27
CA ILE A 179 -9.61 0.68 5.11
C ILE A 179 -10.80 -0.26 4.93
N SER A 180 -12.01 0.29 5.06
CA SER A 180 -13.27 -0.45 4.98
C SER A 180 -13.28 -1.72 5.83
N GLY A 181 -12.66 -1.72 7.01
CA GLY A 181 -12.45 -2.96 7.76
C GLY A 181 -13.67 -3.49 8.49
N GLY A 182 -13.82 -4.80 8.47
CA GLY A 182 -14.88 -5.49 9.18
C GLY A 182 -15.01 -6.93 8.69
N VAL A 183 -15.97 -7.64 9.26
CA VAL A 183 -16.35 -8.99 8.80
C VAL A 183 -17.85 -9.00 8.63
N TYR A 184 -18.33 -9.58 7.55
CA TYR A 184 -19.76 -9.71 7.28
C TYR A 184 -20.08 -11.15 6.86
N HIS A 185 -21.31 -11.57 7.15
CA HIS A 185 -21.83 -12.81 6.63
C HIS A 185 -22.43 -12.60 5.24
N TYR A 186 -22.24 -13.58 4.36
CA TYR A 186 -22.82 -13.60 3.03
C TYR A 186 -23.30 -15.01 2.69
N THR A 187 -24.49 -15.10 2.08
CA THR A 187 -24.94 -16.32 1.39
C THR A 187 -24.48 -16.29 -0.07
N ASN A 188 -24.51 -15.10 -0.68
CA ASN A 188 -24.00 -14.85 -2.03
C ASN A 188 -22.69 -14.08 -1.92
N VAL A 189 -21.60 -14.67 -2.40
CA VAL A 189 -20.27 -14.06 -2.35
C VAL A 189 -20.30 -12.65 -2.93
N GLY A 190 -19.75 -11.69 -2.18
CA GLY A 190 -19.73 -10.27 -2.58
C GLY A 190 -21.02 -9.51 -2.28
N SER A 191 -21.95 -10.07 -1.49
CA SER A 191 -23.15 -9.36 -1.04
C SER A 191 -23.42 -9.67 0.43
N ALA A 192 -23.53 -8.63 1.26
CA ALA A 192 -23.93 -8.79 2.65
C ALA A 192 -25.37 -9.29 2.73
N ASP A 193 -25.63 -10.26 3.61
CA ASP A 193 -26.98 -10.70 3.91
C ASP A 193 -27.73 -9.59 4.68
N SER A 194 -28.94 -9.23 4.22
CA SER A 194 -29.69 -8.08 4.71
C SER A 194 -30.26 -8.22 6.14
N ASN A 195 -30.26 -9.42 6.72
CA ASN A 195 -30.86 -9.74 8.01
C ASN A 195 -29.87 -10.36 9.00
N CYS A 196 -28.70 -9.72 9.18
CA CYS A 196 -27.60 -10.24 10.01
C CYS A 196 -27.23 -9.29 11.16
N SER A 197 -28.24 -8.74 11.84
CA SER A 197 -28.06 -7.79 12.95
C SER A 197 -27.29 -8.38 14.13
N LEU A 198 -27.50 -9.67 14.46
CA LEU A 198 -26.72 -10.35 15.50
C LEU A 198 -25.24 -10.44 15.10
N TYR A 199 -24.94 -10.73 13.84
CA TYR A 199 -23.58 -10.75 13.31
C TYR A 199 -22.91 -9.37 13.40
N GLN A 200 -23.62 -8.31 13.02
CA GLN A 200 -23.13 -6.94 13.17
C GLN A 200 -22.90 -6.57 14.64
N THR A 201 -23.77 -7.02 15.54
CA THR A 201 -23.61 -6.83 16.99
C THR A 201 -22.38 -7.57 17.51
N ASP A 202 -22.14 -8.78 17.02
CA ASP A 202 -20.95 -9.58 17.30
C ASP A 202 -19.66 -8.88 16.84
N LEU A 203 -19.68 -8.32 15.62
CA LEU A 203 -18.58 -7.52 15.07
C LEU A 203 -18.29 -6.31 15.95
N VAL A 204 -19.30 -5.49 16.27
CA VAL A 204 -19.13 -4.32 17.15
C VAL A 204 -18.56 -4.72 18.50
N ARG A 205 -19.02 -5.84 19.08
CA ARG A 205 -18.51 -6.35 20.36
C ARG A 205 -17.04 -6.75 20.28
N ASN A 206 -16.60 -7.40 19.21
CA ASN A 206 -15.19 -7.79 19.08
C ASN A 206 -14.29 -6.58 18.80
N LEU A 207 -14.69 -5.65 17.93
CA LEU A 207 -13.93 -4.40 17.74
C LEU A 207 -13.89 -3.56 19.02
N THR A 208 -14.97 -3.54 19.82
CA THR A 208 -14.95 -2.92 21.16
C THR A 208 -13.87 -3.53 22.06
N LYS A 209 -13.72 -4.86 22.05
CA LYS A 209 -12.66 -5.53 22.84
C LYS A 209 -11.26 -5.13 22.38
N PHE A 210 -11.04 -4.94 21.08
CA PHE A 210 -9.73 -4.55 20.56
C PHE A 210 -9.28 -3.14 20.97
N GLY A 211 -10.22 -2.28 21.39
CA GLY A 211 -9.90 -0.99 21.99
C GLY A 211 -9.46 -1.09 23.45
N LYS A 212 -9.75 -2.20 24.14
CA LYS A 212 -9.53 -2.32 25.59
C LYS A 212 -8.05 -2.29 25.93
N GLY A 213 -7.59 -1.17 26.49
CA GLY A 213 -6.20 -0.98 26.89
C GLY A 213 -5.21 -1.03 25.72
N ASN A 214 -5.68 -0.75 24.49
CA ASN A 214 -4.84 -0.71 23.31
C ASN A 214 -4.42 0.73 22.99
N PRO A 215 -3.16 1.12 23.27
CA PRO A 215 -2.69 2.49 23.02
C PRO A 215 -2.34 2.74 21.55
N THR A 216 -2.31 1.69 20.72
CA THR A 216 -1.88 1.77 19.31
C THR A 216 -2.78 2.77 18.56
N PRO A 217 -2.23 3.85 17.97
CA PRO A 217 -2.98 4.74 17.11
C PRO A 217 -3.55 4.00 15.90
N THR A 218 -4.81 4.26 15.58
CA THR A 218 -5.49 3.65 14.43
C THR A 218 -6.22 4.69 13.59
N LEU A 219 -6.08 4.62 12.27
CA LEU A 219 -6.85 5.41 11.30
C LEU A 219 -7.86 4.50 10.62
N TRP A 220 -9.13 4.88 10.67
CA TRP A 220 -10.26 4.13 10.13
C TRP A 220 -10.84 4.91 8.96
N ILE A 221 -10.84 4.34 7.75
CA ILE A 221 -11.30 5.02 6.54
C ILE A 221 -12.43 4.21 5.90
N TYR A 222 -13.60 4.82 5.74
CA TYR A 222 -14.80 4.20 5.16
C TYR A 222 -15.47 5.19 4.22
N ALA A 223 -16.23 4.70 3.24
CA ALA A 223 -17.05 5.54 2.36
C ALA A 223 -18.54 5.42 2.68
N GLU A 224 -19.30 6.50 2.50
CA GLU A 224 -20.75 6.53 2.76
C GLU A 224 -21.55 5.48 1.98
N ASN A 225 -21.08 5.10 0.79
CA ASN A 225 -21.71 4.11 -0.08
C ASN A 225 -21.07 2.71 -0.01
N ASP A 226 -20.37 2.38 1.09
CA ASP A 226 -19.89 1.00 1.33
C ASP A 226 -21.10 0.06 1.57
N PRO A 227 -21.32 -0.96 0.72
CA PRO A 227 -22.48 -1.85 0.81
C PRO A 227 -22.40 -2.86 1.95
N PHE A 228 -21.23 -3.03 2.58
CA PHE A 228 -21.03 -3.97 3.69
C PHE A 228 -21.01 -3.25 5.04
N PHE A 229 -20.44 -2.04 5.08
CA PHE A 229 -20.21 -1.28 6.30
C PHE A 229 -20.86 0.09 6.23
N SER A 230 -22.17 0.13 6.48
CA SER A 230 -22.94 1.38 6.48
C SER A 230 -22.42 2.37 7.54
N PRO A 231 -22.63 3.69 7.34
CA PRO A 231 -22.24 4.71 8.31
C PRO A 231 -22.76 4.46 9.74
N ASP A 232 -23.97 3.91 9.89
CA ASP A 232 -24.51 3.49 11.20
C ASP A 232 -23.65 2.41 11.86
N LEU A 233 -23.32 1.35 11.11
CA LEU A 233 -22.51 0.26 11.63
C LEU A 233 -21.10 0.75 11.99
N VAL A 234 -20.48 1.54 11.11
CA VAL A 234 -19.16 2.16 11.36
C VAL A 234 -19.20 3.04 12.61
N GLY A 235 -20.25 3.84 12.78
CA GLY A 235 -20.47 4.66 13.97
C GLY A 235 -20.51 3.83 15.25
N ARG A 236 -21.23 2.69 15.25
CA ARG A 236 -21.27 1.77 16.40
C ARG A 236 -19.91 1.11 16.66
N MET A 237 -19.21 0.68 15.61
CA MET A 237 -17.89 0.04 15.75
C MET A 237 -16.86 0.99 16.38
N ILE A 238 -16.75 2.22 15.88
CA ILE A 238 -15.76 3.17 16.41
C ILE A 238 -16.14 3.70 17.79
N ALA A 239 -17.44 3.93 18.05
CA ALA A 239 -17.89 4.32 19.38
C ALA A 239 -17.55 3.23 20.41
N GLY A 240 -17.77 1.96 20.07
CA GLY A 240 -17.37 0.82 20.87
C GLY A 240 -15.86 0.79 21.13
N TYR A 241 -15.04 0.81 20.07
CA TYR A 241 -13.58 0.82 20.16
C TYR A 241 -13.04 1.94 21.08
N ARG A 242 -13.49 3.18 20.87
CA ARG A 242 -13.08 4.34 21.68
C ARG A 242 -13.56 4.25 23.12
N SER A 243 -14.79 3.78 23.36
CA SER A 243 -15.35 3.66 24.72
C SER A 243 -14.58 2.68 25.60
N ALA A 244 -13.89 1.71 25.01
CA ALA A 244 -13.03 0.76 25.70
C ALA A 244 -11.59 1.30 25.95
N GLY A 245 -11.28 2.51 25.47
CA GLY A 245 -9.97 3.14 25.62
C GLY A 245 -9.09 3.11 24.36
N GLY A 246 -9.60 2.63 23.23
CA GLY A 246 -8.83 2.53 21.99
C GLY A 246 -8.60 3.89 21.32
N ASN A 247 -7.41 4.09 20.76
CA ASN A 247 -7.05 5.29 20.01
C ASN A 247 -7.43 5.15 18.52
N ALA A 248 -8.52 5.79 18.10
CA ALA A 248 -8.99 5.71 16.72
C ALA A 248 -9.38 7.09 16.16
N GLU A 249 -8.91 7.39 14.96
CA GLU A 249 -9.37 8.49 14.10
C GLU A 249 -10.30 7.94 13.02
N LEU A 250 -11.37 8.67 12.67
CA LEU A 250 -12.30 8.27 11.59
C LEU A 250 -12.24 9.27 10.45
N ALA A 251 -11.98 8.78 9.24
CA ALA A 251 -12.25 9.45 8.00
C ALA A 251 -13.46 8.78 7.32
N LEU A 252 -14.65 9.35 7.49
CA LEU A 252 -15.82 8.97 6.72
C LEU A 252 -15.85 9.80 5.44
N LEU A 253 -15.58 9.15 4.32
CA LEU A 253 -15.44 9.74 3.01
C LEU A 253 -16.80 9.83 2.28
N PRO A 254 -16.96 10.80 1.36
CA PRO A 254 -18.10 10.83 0.45
C PRO A 254 -18.16 9.55 -0.41
N PRO A 255 -19.28 9.33 -1.14
CA PRO A 255 -19.41 8.16 -2.00
C PRO A 255 -18.24 7.99 -2.97
N PHE A 256 -17.67 6.80 -3.02
CA PHE A 256 -16.61 6.45 -3.97
C PHE A 256 -17.14 5.48 -5.03
N GLY A 257 -17.04 5.87 -6.30
CA GLY A 257 -17.52 5.08 -7.42
C GLY A 257 -18.98 4.63 -7.24
N ARG A 258 -19.27 3.37 -7.58
CA ARG A 258 -20.56 2.72 -7.28
C ARG A 258 -20.54 1.88 -6.01
N ASP A 259 -19.35 1.59 -5.51
CA ASP A 259 -19.10 0.67 -4.40
C ASP A 259 -17.98 1.27 -3.54
N GLY A 260 -18.39 1.84 -2.40
CA GLY A 260 -17.48 2.44 -1.43
C GLY A 260 -16.52 1.45 -0.79
N HIS A 261 -16.78 0.14 -0.86
CA HIS A 261 -15.86 -0.88 -0.37
C HIS A 261 -14.58 -0.96 -1.20
N SER A 262 -14.61 -0.39 -2.42
CA SER A 262 -13.49 -0.41 -3.35
C SER A 262 -12.45 0.70 -3.15
N LEU A 263 -12.41 1.31 -1.96
CA LEU A 263 -11.41 2.33 -1.58
C LEU A 263 -9.97 1.85 -1.71
N TYR A 264 -9.70 0.55 -1.74
CA TYR A 264 -8.34 0.04 -1.97
C TYR A 264 -7.81 0.32 -3.39
N LYS A 265 -8.65 0.72 -4.35
CA LYS A 265 -8.24 0.96 -5.73
C LYS A 265 -7.39 2.23 -5.86
N GLN A 266 -6.56 2.28 -6.91
CA GLN A 266 -5.64 3.40 -7.16
C GLN A 266 -6.37 4.75 -7.29
N GLU A 267 -7.57 4.75 -7.87
CA GLU A 267 -8.37 5.96 -8.09
C GLU A 267 -8.88 6.59 -6.79
N ALA A 268 -9.00 5.81 -5.71
CA ALA A 268 -9.41 6.32 -4.40
C ALA A 268 -8.28 7.05 -3.67
N ASN A 269 -7.03 6.95 -4.14
CA ASN A 269 -5.88 7.46 -3.40
C ASN A 269 -5.93 8.98 -3.20
N THR A 270 -6.59 9.71 -4.10
CA THR A 270 -6.79 11.16 -3.92
C THR A 270 -7.63 11.50 -2.69
N LEU A 271 -8.50 10.57 -2.25
CA LEU A 271 -9.28 10.68 -1.02
C LEU A 271 -8.53 10.09 0.17
N LEU A 272 -7.81 8.98 0.00
CA LEU A 272 -7.12 8.29 1.10
C LEU A 272 -5.84 8.99 1.55
N LYS A 273 -5.02 9.44 0.59
CA LYS A 273 -3.66 9.89 0.84
C LYS A 273 -3.59 11.03 1.86
N PRO A 274 -4.41 12.10 1.79
CA PRO A 274 -4.36 13.17 2.79
C PRO A 274 -4.50 12.66 4.23
N HIS A 275 -5.47 11.77 4.48
CA HIS A 275 -5.69 11.19 5.80
C HIS A 275 -4.53 10.30 6.25
N ILE A 276 -3.98 9.49 5.34
CA ILE A 276 -2.83 8.64 5.65
C ILE A 276 -1.59 9.49 5.97
N GLU A 277 -1.30 10.54 5.21
CA GLU A 277 -0.17 11.43 5.47
C GLU A 277 -0.29 12.14 6.82
N ASP A 278 -1.46 12.72 7.11
CA ASP A 278 -1.70 13.44 8.36
C ASP A 278 -1.58 12.51 9.56
N PHE A 279 -2.11 11.29 9.45
CA PHE A 279 -1.99 10.27 10.47
C PHE A 279 -0.55 9.83 10.70
N LEU A 280 0.22 9.54 9.63
CA LEU A 280 1.62 9.16 9.76
C LEU A 280 2.45 10.29 10.40
N ARG A 281 2.28 11.54 9.93
CA ARG A 281 3.00 12.70 10.47
C ARG A 281 2.65 12.98 11.93
N SER A 282 1.37 12.93 12.30
CA SER A 282 0.91 13.17 13.68
C SER A 282 1.46 12.13 14.65
N ASN A 283 1.71 10.91 14.18
CA ASN A 283 2.32 9.83 14.96
C ASN A 283 3.85 9.73 14.79
N ARG A 284 4.49 10.71 14.14
CA ARG A 284 5.95 10.78 13.89
C ARG A 284 6.49 9.56 13.13
N LEU A 285 5.68 9.02 12.24
CA LEU A 285 6.02 7.91 11.37
C LEU A 285 6.50 8.42 9.99
N PRO A 286 7.34 7.66 9.27
CA PRO A 286 7.75 8.05 7.92
C PRO A 286 6.56 8.32 7.00
N ALA A 287 6.48 9.55 6.52
CA ALA A 287 5.46 10.08 5.64
C ALA A 287 6.10 10.55 4.33
N MET A 288 5.28 10.91 3.34
CA MET A 288 5.78 11.36 2.04
C MET A 288 6.40 12.76 2.17
N ASP A 289 7.61 12.92 1.61
CA ASP A 289 8.24 14.23 1.41
C ASP A 289 7.82 14.79 0.05
N ASP A 290 6.99 15.83 0.05
CA ASP A 290 6.49 16.55 -1.11
C ASP A 290 7.12 17.94 -1.29
N SER A 291 8.14 18.26 -0.48
CA SER A 291 8.74 19.60 -0.41
C SER A 291 9.28 20.09 -1.77
N ALA A 292 9.87 19.19 -2.55
CA ALA A 292 10.38 19.53 -3.87
C ALA A 292 9.26 19.96 -4.82
N LEU A 293 8.13 19.25 -4.84
CA LEU A 293 7.01 19.57 -5.73
C LEU A 293 6.27 20.85 -5.35
N MET A 294 6.32 21.27 -4.08
CA MET A 294 5.79 22.57 -3.67
C MET A 294 6.50 23.73 -4.40
N LEU A 295 7.79 23.58 -4.75
CA LEU A 295 8.51 24.56 -5.57
C LEU A 295 7.95 24.63 -7.00
N LEU A 296 7.62 23.48 -7.60
CA LEU A 296 7.00 23.41 -8.92
C LEU A 296 5.63 24.09 -8.92
N LEU A 297 4.77 23.78 -7.94
CA LEU A 297 3.45 24.40 -7.80
C LEU A 297 3.51 25.94 -7.79
N SER A 298 4.51 26.51 -7.10
CA SER A 298 4.69 27.96 -7.03
C SER A 298 4.95 28.64 -8.38
N LYS A 299 5.41 27.86 -9.39
CA LYS A 299 5.76 28.34 -10.73
C LYS A 299 4.66 28.09 -11.76
N LEU A 300 3.64 27.28 -11.44
CA LEU A 300 2.55 26.96 -12.35
C LEU A 300 1.44 28.03 -12.34
N ALA A 301 0.75 28.15 -13.47
CA ALA A 301 -0.48 28.92 -13.61
C ALA A 301 -1.60 28.33 -12.72
N PRO A 302 -2.58 29.12 -12.26
CA PRO A 302 -3.62 28.66 -11.32
C PRO A 302 -4.37 27.40 -11.77
N GLU A 303 -4.72 27.30 -13.06
CA GLU A 303 -5.40 26.14 -13.65
C GLU A 303 -4.53 24.87 -13.61
N ASP A 304 -3.22 25.02 -13.81
CA ASP A 304 -2.26 23.92 -13.78
C ASP A 304 -1.90 23.49 -12.36
N ARG A 305 -2.07 24.38 -11.36
CA ARG A 305 -1.89 24.03 -9.94
C ARG A 305 -2.89 22.99 -9.49
N ALA A 306 -4.17 23.10 -9.86
CA ALA A 306 -5.18 22.10 -9.50
C ALA A 306 -4.85 20.70 -10.08
N SER A 307 -4.36 20.66 -11.33
CA SER A 307 -3.91 19.41 -11.96
C SER A 307 -2.64 18.85 -11.28
N ALA A 308 -1.75 19.72 -10.81
CA ALA A 308 -0.53 19.32 -10.12
C ALA A 308 -0.81 18.86 -8.68
N GLU A 309 -1.81 19.45 -8.01
CA GLU A 309 -2.35 18.95 -6.74
C GLU A 309 -2.96 17.56 -6.91
N ALA A 310 -3.73 17.32 -7.98
CA ALA A 310 -4.22 15.99 -8.30
C ALA A 310 -3.07 15.00 -8.59
N TYR A 311 -2.00 15.45 -9.26
CA TYR A 311 -0.79 14.66 -9.41
C TYR A 311 -0.20 14.29 -8.05
N LEU A 312 -0.04 15.23 -7.12
CA LEU A 312 0.49 14.99 -5.78
C LEU A 312 -0.30 13.94 -5.00
N GLN A 313 -1.63 13.98 -5.09
CA GLN A 313 -2.52 13.07 -4.37
C GLN A 313 -2.69 11.70 -5.03
N SER A 314 -2.19 11.51 -6.26
CA SER A 314 -2.26 10.24 -6.98
C SER A 314 -1.19 9.24 -6.55
N VAL A 315 -1.45 7.95 -6.72
CA VAL A 315 -0.50 6.87 -6.36
C VAL A 315 0.80 6.94 -7.18
N THR A 316 1.86 6.39 -6.61
CA THR A 316 3.07 6.00 -7.34
C THR A 316 2.82 4.69 -8.13
N GLU A 317 3.56 4.38 -9.20
CA GLU A 317 4.57 5.19 -9.89
C GLU A 317 3.91 6.22 -10.83
N LYS A 318 4.37 7.47 -10.78
CA LYS A 318 3.81 8.59 -11.57
C LYS A 318 4.87 9.51 -12.15
N ALA A 319 4.55 10.16 -13.25
CA ALA A 319 5.43 11.13 -13.90
C ALA A 319 4.65 12.28 -14.53
N MET A 320 5.29 13.45 -14.61
CA MET A 320 4.76 14.66 -15.19
C MET A 320 5.70 15.15 -16.31
N ALA A 321 5.10 15.61 -17.40
CA ALA A 321 5.78 16.15 -18.56
C ALA A 321 5.15 17.47 -19.00
N MET A 322 5.97 18.31 -19.61
CA MET A 322 5.58 19.61 -20.16
C MET A 322 6.31 19.86 -21.49
N SER A 323 5.80 20.82 -22.25
CA SER A 323 6.47 21.37 -23.43
C SER A 323 6.94 22.78 -23.12
N LYS A 324 8.10 23.21 -23.63
CA LYS A 324 8.55 24.61 -23.50
C LYS A 324 7.61 25.60 -24.20
N GLU A 325 6.78 25.10 -25.11
CA GLU A 325 5.84 25.86 -25.91
C GLU A 325 4.39 25.78 -25.37
N SER A 326 4.19 25.20 -24.18
CA SER A 326 2.89 25.10 -23.51
C SER A 326 3.03 25.32 -22.02
N SER A 327 2.12 26.07 -21.40
CA SER A 327 2.07 26.22 -19.94
C SER A 327 1.47 25.00 -19.24
N SER A 328 0.77 24.13 -19.99
CA SER A 328 0.01 23.03 -19.39
C SER A 328 0.86 21.84 -18.97
N ILE A 329 0.45 21.21 -17.87
CA ILE A 329 1.05 19.96 -17.38
C ILE A 329 0.31 18.73 -17.91
N TYR A 330 1.07 17.66 -18.18
CA TYR A 330 0.53 16.37 -18.61
C TYR A 330 1.18 15.27 -17.80
N TRP A 331 0.39 14.38 -17.22
CA TRP A 331 0.93 13.36 -16.32
C TRP A 331 0.24 12.02 -16.49
N TYR A 332 0.84 11.02 -15.85
CA TYR A 332 0.33 9.67 -15.76
C TYR A 332 0.73 9.08 -14.40
N TYR A 333 -0.10 8.20 -13.86
CA TYR A 333 0.08 7.57 -12.55
C TYR A 333 -0.39 6.11 -12.56
N GLY A 334 -0.12 5.37 -11.48
CA GLY A 334 -0.63 4.01 -11.30
C GLY A 334 0.09 2.93 -12.12
N ALA A 335 1.21 3.29 -12.75
CA ALA A 335 2.04 2.31 -13.44
C ALA A 335 2.77 1.39 -12.43
N ARG A 336 3.10 0.18 -12.88
CA ARG A 336 4.00 -0.73 -12.14
C ARG A 336 5.47 -0.30 -12.10
N SER A 337 5.87 0.65 -12.97
CA SER A 337 7.25 1.15 -12.98
C SER A 337 7.31 2.61 -13.43
N LEU A 338 8.33 3.32 -12.91
CA LEU A 338 8.63 4.70 -13.32
C LEU A 338 8.86 4.82 -14.82
N LYS A 339 9.53 3.83 -15.42
CA LYS A 339 9.77 3.80 -16.86
C LYS A 339 8.47 3.87 -17.66
N THR A 340 7.45 3.11 -17.27
CA THR A 340 6.14 3.15 -17.91
C THR A 340 5.45 4.48 -17.66
N ALA A 341 5.48 4.99 -16.43
CA ALA A 341 4.87 6.28 -16.09
C ALA A 341 5.48 7.44 -16.90
N ARG A 342 6.80 7.52 -16.96
CA ARG A 342 7.56 8.52 -17.75
C ARG A 342 7.19 8.45 -19.24
N LYS A 343 7.16 7.25 -19.82
CA LYS A 343 6.80 7.04 -21.23
C LYS A 343 5.38 7.54 -21.51
N GLN A 344 4.43 7.24 -20.63
CA GLN A 344 3.04 7.60 -20.83
C GLN A 344 2.79 9.10 -20.63
N ALA A 345 3.41 9.74 -19.63
CA ALA A 345 3.34 11.18 -19.43
C ALA A 345 3.87 11.96 -20.66
N LEU A 346 5.03 11.55 -21.20
CA LEU A 346 5.58 12.12 -22.43
C LEU A 346 4.65 11.88 -23.64
N SER A 347 4.05 10.69 -23.74
CA SER A 347 3.09 10.39 -24.82
C SER A 347 1.85 11.28 -24.73
N ASN A 348 1.29 11.46 -23.55
CA ASN A 348 0.13 12.32 -23.31
C ASN A 348 0.45 13.77 -23.71
N CYS A 349 1.60 14.30 -23.27
CA CYS A 349 2.03 15.65 -23.62
C CYS A 349 2.19 15.84 -25.14
N ARG A 350 2.89 14.92 -25.82
CA ARG A 350 3.12 15.02 -27.27
C ARG A 350 1.83 14.91 -28.08
N LYS A 351 0.91 14.04 -27.66
CA LYS A 351 -0.40 13.90 -28.29
C LYS A 351 -1.26 15.16 -28.14
N ALA A 352 -1.22 15.78 -26.97
CA ALA A 352 -2.02 16.97 -26.70
C ALA A 352 -1.46 18.24 -27.39
N THR A 353 -0.13 18.38 -27.45
CA THR A 353 0.52 19.62 -27.93
C THR A 353 1.02 19.54 -29.37
N GLY A 354 1.37 18.34 -29.87
CA GLY A 354 2.11 18.18 -31.12
C GLY A 354 3.57 18.66 -31.06
N LYS A 355 4.11 18.93 -29.86
CA LYS A 355 5.43 19.54 -29.64
C LYS A 355 6.40 18.60 -28.91
N PRO A 356 7.72 18.90 -28.94
CA PRO A 356 8.68 18.23 -28.07
C PRO A 356 8.34 18.43 -26.59
N CYS A 357 8.28 17.33 -25.84
CA CYS A 357 8.01 17.35 -24.40
C CYS A 357 9.17 16.75 -23.62
N GLN A 358 9.34 17.25 -22.40
CA GLN A 358 10.34 16.83 -21.42
C GLN A 358 9.65 16.47 -20.10
N LEU A 359 10.27 15.59 -19.33
CA LEU A 359 9.81 15.28 -17.97
C LEU A 359 10.18 16.44 -17.04
N VAL A 360 9.28 16.78 -16.14
CA VAL A 360 9.50 17.83 -15.12
C VAL A 360 9.49 17.27 -13.71
N ALA A 361 8.73 16.18 -13.48
CA ALA A 361 8.67 15.51 -12.20
C ALA A 361 8.42 14.01 -12.34
N GLN A 362 8.80 13.26 -11.32
CA GLN A 362 8.49 11.85 -11.13
C GLN A 362 8.22 11.59 -9.65
N ASN A 363 7.18 10.83 -9.32
CA ASN A 363 6.71 10.65 -7.94
C ASN A 363 6.67 11.97 -7.15
N MET A 364 7.63 12.17 -6.24
CA MET A 364 7.80 13.40 -5.46
C MET A 364 9.09 14.18 -5.77
N GLU A 365 9.83 13.75 -6.78
CA GLU A 365 11.11 14.34 -7.20
C GLU A 365 10.94 15.20 -8.45
N LEU A 366 11.69 16.29 -8.50
CA LEU A 366 11.84 17.11 -9.71
C LEU A 366 12.97 16.56 -10.57
N ILE A 367 12.78 16.59 -11.89
CA ILE A 367 13.81 16.15 -12.84
C ILE A 367 14.81 17.28 -13.08
N ASP A 368 16.11 16.95 -13.16
CA ASP A 368 17.14 17.92 -13.50
C ASP A 368 16.78 18.69 -14.79
N GLY A 369 16.83 20.03 -14.72
CA GLY A 369 16.47 20.91 -15.84
C GLY A 369 14.97 21.21 -15.99
N TRP A 370 14.12 20.80 -15.05
CA TRP A 370 12.67 21.11 -15.09
C TRP A 370 12.38 22.61 -15.21
N GLN A 371 13.23 23.48 -14.63
CA GLN A 371 13.04 24.94 -14.66
C GLN A 371 13.06 25.50 -16.10
N ASP A 372 13.81 24.87 -17.00
CA ASP A 372 13.94 25.27 -18.41
C ASP A 372 12.64 25.09 -19.20
N VAL A 373 11.68 24.37 -18.63
CA VAL A 373 10.39 24.03 -19.23
C VAL A 373 9.24 24.76 -18.56
N VAL A 374 9.35 25.03 -17.26
CA VAL A 374 8.29 25.69 -16.47
C VAL A 374 8.42 27.21 -16.45
N SER A 375 9.61 27.75 -16.66
CA SER A 375 9.81 29.20 -16.77
C SER A 375 9.49 29.65 -18.19
N PRO A 376 8.67 30.69 -18.42
CA PRO A 376 8.57 31.28 -19.74
C PRO A 376 9.97 31.74 -20.14
N SER A 377 10.42 31.38 -21.34
CA SER A 377 11.48 32.15 -21.98
C SER A 377 10.97 33.59 -22.02
N GLU A 378 11.62 34.52 -21.31
CA GLU A 378 11.49 35.93 -21.61
C GLU A 378 11.79 36.09 -23.11
N LYS A 379 10.74 36.33 -23.90
CA LYS A 379 10.82 36.71 -25.31
C LYS A 379 9.74 37.72 -25.60
#